data_AF-A0A965D166-F1
#
_entry.id   AF-A0A965D166-F1
#
_cell.length_a   1.000
_cell.length_b   1.000
_cell.length_c   1.000
_cell.angle_alpha   90.00
_cell.angle_beta   90.00
_cell.angle_gamma   90.00
#
_symmetry.space_group_name_H-M   'P 1'
#
loop_
_entity.id
_entity.type
_entity.pdbx_description
1 polymer ?
#
loop_
_entity_poly.entity_id
_entity_poly.type
_entity_poly.pdbx_seq_one_letter_code
_entity_poly.pdbx_strand_id
1 'polypeptide(L)' 'RMFWGTDYSRLPCTYRQAITLFTEELPWLSAEDKEWIMGRGLCEWLGWPLPANEQ' A
#
# COMPACT_ATOMS: atom_id res chain seq x y z
N ARG A 1 12.73 -0.07 -5.81
CA ARG A 1 11.34 0.42 -5.64
C ARG A 1 10.56 -0.65 -4.88
N MET A 2 9.67 -0.27 -3.98
CA MET A 2 8.90 -1.20 -3.14
C MET A 2 7.41 -0.99 -3.39
N PHE A 3 6.67 -2.08 -3.58
CA PHE A 3 5.21 -2.09 -3.75
C PHE A 3 4.61 -3.05 -2.73
N TRP A 4 3.45 -2.71 -2.19
CA TRP A 4 2.68 -3.61 -1.35
C TRP A 4 1.75 -4.49 -2.18
N GLY A 5 1.63 -5.76 -1.80
CA GLY A 5 0.73 -6.72 -2.38
C GLY A 5 0.67 -7.98 -1.54
N THR A 6 -0.46 -8.69 -1.58
CA THR A 6 -0.66 -9.92 -0.83
C THR A 6 -1.32 -10.98 -1.70
N ASP A 7 -0.93 -12.24 -1.51
CA ASP A 7 -1.72 -13.37 -2.01
C ASP A 7 -2.93 -13.55 -1.10
N TYR A 8 -3.99 -12.81 -1.42
CA TYR A 8 -5.23 -12.78 -0.64
C TYR A 8 -5.82 -14.17 -0.38
N SER A 9 -5.69 -15.08 -1.35
CA SER A 9 -6.23 -16.44 -1.26
C SER A 9 -5.48 -17.36 -0.30
N ARG A 10 -4.25 -16.99 0.09
CA ARG A 10 -3.37 -17.77 0.96
C ARG A 10 -2.98 -17.03 2.24
N LEU A 11 -3.66 -15.93 2.55
CA LEU A 11 -3.38 -15.14 3.75
C LEU A 11 -3.63 -15.97 5.03
N PRO A 12 -2.66 -16.05 5.96
CA PRO A 12 -2.84 -16.68 7.26
C PRO A 12 -3.53 -15.76 8.29
N CYS A 13 -3.85 -14.51 7.90
CA CYS A 13 -4.48 -13.50 8.74
C CYS A 13 -5.59 -12.78 7.98
N THR A 14 -6.34 -11.93 8.66
CA THR A 14 -7.32 -11.08 7.97
C THR A 14 -6.63 -10.06 7.08
N TYR A 15 -7.28 -9.69 5.98
CA TYR A 15 -6.79 -8.63 5.09
C TYR A 15 -6.48 -7.31 5.82
N ARG A 16 -7.31 -6.96 6.81
CA ARG A 16 -7.08 -5.78 7.66
C ARG A 16 -5.75 -5.87 8.41
N GLN A 17 -5.44 -7.02 9.02
CA GLN A 17 -4.16 -7.21 9.71
C GLN A 17 -2.97 -7.08 8.75
N ALA A 18 -3.08 -7.60 7.52
CA ALA A 18 -2.03 -7.47 6.51
C ALA A 18 -1.78 -6.01 6.11
N ILE A 19 -2.82 -5.18 6.04
CA ILE A 19 -2.70 -3.73 5.79
C ILE A 19 -2.09 -3.02 7.00
N THR A 20 -2.61 -3.28 8.20
CA THR A 20 -2.19 -2.63 9.46
C THR A 20 -0.68 -2.71 9.69
N LEU A 21 -0.03 -3.82 9.33
CA LEU A 21 1.43 -3.93 9.39
C LEU A 21 2.12 -2.76 8.69
N PHE A 22 1.71 -2.40 7.48
CA PHE A 22 2.35 -1.36 6.69
C PHE A 22 1.85 0.05 7.00
N THR A 23 0.59 0.19 7.41
CA THR A 23 -0.02 1.51 7.66
C THR A 23 0.20 2.02 9.08
N GLU A 24 0.32 1.13 10.07
CA GLU A 24 0.28 1.47 11.50
C GLU A 24 1.52 0.97 12.26
N GLU A 25 1.99 -0.26 11.99
CA GLU A 25 3.01 -0.93 12.82
C GLU A 25 4.47 -0.65 12.40
N LEU A 26 4.71 0.05 11.29
CA LEU A 26 6.03 0.45 10.82
C LEU A 26 6.24 1.96 11.04
N PRO A 27 6.64 2.40 12.25
CA PRO A 27 6.71 3.82 12.61
C PRO A 27 7.82 4.61 11.90
N TRP A 28 8.77 3.89 11.27
CA TRP A 28 9.85 4.48 10.49
C TRP A 28 9.44 4.83 9.05
N LEU A 29 8.27 4.36 8.58
CA LEU A 29 7.74 4.76 7.28
C LEU A 29 7.09 6.14 7.39
N SER A 30 7.57 7.10 6.59
CA SER A 30 6.92 8.40 6.47
C SER A 30 5.54 8.28 5.81
N ALA A 31 4.72 9.33 5.91
CA ALA A 31 3.43 9.37 5.21
C ALA A 31 3.62 9.26 3.68
N GLU A 32 4.64 9.92 3.14
CA GLU A 32 4.99 9.84 1.72
C GLU A 32 5.40 8.42 1.32
N ASP A 33 6.24 7.76 2.12
CA ASP A 33 6.63 6.37 1.84
C ASP A 33 5.40 5.45 1.78
N LYS A 34 4.46 5.63 2.72
CA LYS A 34 3.21 4.86 2.75
C LYS A 34 2.40 5.06 1.47
N GLU A 35 2.25 6.29 0.97
CA GLU A 35 1.57 6.55 -0.31
C GLU A 35 2.22 5.81 -1.49
N TRP A 36 3.56 5.88 -1.57
CA TRP A 36 4.32 5.20 -2.62
C TRP A 36 4.19 3.68 -2.55
N ILE A 37 4.27 3.09 -1.36
CA ILE A 37 4.24 1.66 -1.13
C ILE A 37 2.82 1.09 -1.34
N MET A 38 1.79 1.79 -0.82
CA MET A 38 0.42 1.28 -0.74
C MET A 38 -0.41 1.49 -2.01
N GLY A 39 0.12 2.17 -3.04
CA GLY A 39 -0.56 2.22 -4.34
C GLY A 39 0.05 3.15 -5.37
N ARG A 40 0.56 4.33 -4.96
CA ARG A 40 1.05 5.33 -5.93
C ARG A 40 2.18 4.79 -6.79
N GLY A 41 3.15 4.09 -6.19
CA GLY A 41 4.29 3.53 -6.93
C GLY A 41 3.88 2.51 -7.97
N LEU A 42 2.83 1.72 -7.69
CA LEU A 42 2.28 0.76 -8.65
C LEU A 42 1.59 1.48 -9.81
N CYS A 43 0.78 2.52 -9.52
CA CYS A 43 0.11 3.31 -10.55
C CYS A 43 1.11 4.01 -11.48
N GLU A 44 2.12 4.67 -10.92
CA GLU A 44 3.19 5.34 -11.69
C GLU A 44 3.98 4.34 -12.55
N TRP A 45 4.24 3.15 -12.03
CA TRP A 45 4.96 2.11 -12.77
C TRP A 45 4.14 1.56 -13.95
N LEU A 46 2.84 1.37 -13.76
CA LEU A 46 1.94 0.79 -14.75
C LEU A 46 1.27 1.83 -15.65
N GLY A 47 1.46 3.13 -15.39
CA GLY A 47 0.77 4.21 -16.08
C GLY A 47 -0.73 4.27 -15.79
N TRP A 48 -1.15 3.82 -14.60
CA TRP A 48 -2.57 3.89 -14.19
C TRP A 48 -2.93 5.29 -13.68
N PRO A 49 -4.15 5.78 -13.96
CA PRO A 49 -4.61 7.04 -13.42
C PRO A 49 -4.69 6.94 -11.89
N LEU A 50 -4.16 7.94 -11.19
CA LEU A 50 -4.41 8.10 -9.77
C LEU A 50 -5.87 8.53 -9.56
N PRO A 51 -6.53 8.07 -8.47
CA PRO A 51 -7.84 8.58 -8.14
C PRO A 51 -7.78 10.10 -7.99
N ALA A 52 -8.76 10.81 -8.54
CA ALA A 52 -8.89 12.23 -8.28
C ALA A 52 -9.07 12.41 -6.78
N ASN A 53 -8.27 13.27 -6.14
CA ASN A 53 -8.46 13.60 -4.74
C ASN A 53 -9.87 14.20 -4.56
N GLU A 54 -10.83 13.40 -4.09
CA GLU A 54 -11.98 13.95 -3.38
C GLU A 54 -11.44 14.47 -2.05
N GLN A 55 -11.35 15.81 -1.98
CA GLN A 55 -11.03 16.53 -0.75
C GLN A 55 -12.18 16.43 0.25
#